data_AF-A0A7S0YWF8-F1
#
_entry.id   AF-A0A7S0YWF8-F1
#
_cell.length_a   1.000
_cell.length_b   1.000
_cell.length_c   1.000
_cell.angle_alpha   90.00
_cell.angle_beta   90.00
_cell.angle_gamma   90.00
#
_symmetry.space_group_name_H-M   'P 1'
#
loop_
_entity.id
_entity.type
_entity.pdbx_description
1 polymer ?
#
loop_
_entity_poly.entity_id
_entity_poly.type
_entity_poly.pdbx_seq_one_letter_code
_entity_poly.pdbx_strand_id
1 'polypeptide(L)'
;FSPESGALVCQAGCVLEALDQHVEKHGFAMPLDLGAKGSCHIGGNVSTNAGGLHLVRYGSLHGSVLGIEAVLADGTVLDLLSSLRKDNTGYDLKQLFVGAEGTLGFVTRVAIHCPVRPTSVQVAVVACETFGGLLTAARMARGGLCE
;
A
#
# COMPACT_ATOMS: atom_id res chain seq x y z
N PHE A 1 7.22 13.12 -4.28
CA PHE A 1 6.18 12.49 -5.12
C PHE A 1 6.49 12.81 -6.57
N SER A 2 6.47 11.83 -7.48
CA SER A 2 6.62 12.03 -8.92
C SER A 2 5.27 11.81 -9.61
N PRO A 3 4.64 12.87 -10.15
CA PRO A 3 3.35 12.74 -10.84
C PRO A 3 3.44 11.94 -12.14
N GLU A 4 4.62 11.84 -12.75
CA GLU A 4 4.84 11.10 -14.01
C GLU A 4 4.79 9.58 -13.79
N SER A 5 5.20 9.12 -12.61
CA SER A 5 5.31 7.69 -12.28
C SER A 5 4.32 7.22 -11.21
N GLY A 6 3.69 8.16 -10.49
CA GLY A 6 2.91 7.85 -9.28
C GLY A 6 3.76 7.41 -8.09
N ALA A 7 5.09 7.51 -8.16
CA ALA A 7 5.97 7.10 -7.06
C ALA A 7 6.02 8.15 -5.94
N LEU A 8 5.73 7.72 -4.72
CA LEU A 8 5.90 8.50 -3.50
C LEU A 8 7.06 7.94 -2.69
N VAL A 9 8.05 8.77 -2.40
CA VAL A 9 9.11 8.47 -1.41
C VAL A 9 8.85 9.31 -0.17
N CYS A 10 8.79 8.68 0.99
CA CYS A 10 8.50 9.34 2.26
C CYS A 10 9.21 8.64 3.44
N GLN A 11 9.24 9.32 4.59
CA GLN A 11 9.76 8.73 5.82
C GLN A 11 8.74 7.73 6.40
N ALA A 12 9.24 6.69 7.06
CA ALA A 12 8.44 5.63 7.65
C ALA A 12 7.41 6.13 8.69
N GLY A 13 7.68 7.25 9.35
CA GLY A 13 6.79 7.87 10.34
C GLY A 13 5.64 8.69 9.75
N CYS A 14 5.53 8.83 8.43
CA CYS A 14 4.41 9.57 7.86
C CYS A 14 3.07 8.84 8.10
N VAL A 15 2.10 9.58 8.65
CA VAL A 15 0.73 9.09 8.88
C VAL A 15 0.05 8.81 7.54
N LEU A 16 -0.64 7.67 7.41
CA LEU A 16 -1.28 7.24 6.17
C LEU A 16 -2.26 8.28 5.61
N GLU A 17 -3.12 8.85 6.46
CA GLU A 17 -4.08 9.88 6.06
C GLU A 17 -3.38 11.14 5.51
N ALA A 18 -2.28 11.57 6.14
CA ALA A 18 -1.51 12.71 5.66
C ALA A 18 -0.85 12.43 4.30
N LEU A 19 -0.41 11.19 4.05
CA LEU A 19 0.11 10.78 2.75
C LEU A 19 -0.97 10.76 1.67
N ASP A 20 -2.15 10.23 1.97
CA ASP A 20 -3.28 10.21 1.03
C ASP A 20 -3.71 11.64 0.64
N GLN A 21 -3.87 12.53 1.63
CA GLN A 21 -4.15 13.95 1.39
C GLN A 21 -3.04 14.66 0.61
N HIS A 22 -1.79 14.21 0.74
CA HIS A 22 -0.68 14.77 -0.03
C HIS A 22 -0.76 14.38 -1.50
N VAL A 23 -0.97 13.09 -1.81
CA VAL A 23 -1.03 12.61 -3.20
C VAL A 23 -2.35 12.96 -3.89
N GLU A 24 -3.42 13.19 -3.12
CA GLU A 24 -4.71 13.69 -3.61
C GLU A 24 -4.58 15.00 -4.40
N LYS A 25 -3.72 15.90 -3.92
CA LYS A 25 -3.46 17.20 -4.57
C LYS A 25 -2.90 17.06 -5.99
N HIS A 26 -2.41 15.88 -6.32
CA HIS A 26 -1.86 15.53 -7.62
C HIS A 26 -2.76 14.59 -8.43
N GLY A 27 -3.95 14.25 -7.94
CA GLY A 27 -4.87 13.32 -8.62
C GLY A 27 -4.56 11.84 -8.36
N PHE A 28 -3.85 11.52 -7.28
CA PHE A 28 -3.49 10.15 -6.90
C PHE A 28 -4.10 9.78 -5.54
N ALA A 29 -4.03 8.51 -5.18
CA ALA A 29 -4.46 7.98 -3.89
C ALA A 29 -3.40 7.02 -3.34
N MET A 30 -3.37 6.81 -2.03
CA MET A 30 -2.59 5.72 -1.46
C MET A 30 -3.18 4.36 -1.89
N PRO A 31 -2.33 3.34 -2.18
CA PRO A 31 -2.80 2.03 -2.65
C PRO A 31 -3.47 1.19 -1.54
N LEU A 32 -3.47 1.67 -0.30
CA LEU A 32 -4.11 1.04 0.84
C LEU A 32 -4.92 2.07 1.62
N ASP A 33 -5.99 1.61 2.26
CA ASP A 33 -6.78 2.39 3.19
C ASP A 33 -7.32 1.51 4.29
N LEU A 34 -7.38 2.02 5.53
CA LEU A 34 -7.73 1.24 6.71
C LEU A 34 -8.30 2.13 7.82
N GLY A 35 -9.06 1.53 8.74
CA GLY A 35 -9.76 2.27 9.79
C GLY A 35 -8.83 3.10 10.69
N ALA A 36 -7.57 2.71 10.83
CA ALA A 36 -6.56 3.43 11.62
C ALA A 36 -5.82 4.54 10.86
N LYS A 37 -6.26 4.93 9.64
CA LYS A 37 -5.54 5.84 8.73
C LYS A 37 -5.01 7.13 9.37
N GLY A 38 -5.75 7.69 10.33
CA GLY A 38 -5.39 8.95 11.02
C GLY A 38 -4.29 8.80 12.08
N SER A 39 -3.77 7.58 12.29
CA SER A 39 -2.77 7.29 13.32
C SER A 39 -1.69 6.31 12.87
N CYS A 40 -1.98 5.40 11.94
CA CYS A 40 -0.99 4.44 11.49
C CYS A 40 0.08 5.11 10.62
N HIS A 41 1.33 4.71 10.84
CA HIS A 41 2.47 5.17 10.05
C HIS A 41 2.73 4.23 8.87
N ILE A 42 3.22 4.76 7.74
CA ILE A 42 3.50 3.97 6.54
C ILE A 42 4.53 2.87 6.77
N GLY A 43 5.54 3.10 7.61
CA GLY A 43 6.52 2.08 8.00
C GLY A 43 5.89 0.95 8.81
N GLY A 44 4.91 1.26 9.65
CA GLY A 44 4.11 0.26 10.35
C GLY A 44 3.28 -0.58 9.37
N ASN A 45 2.58 0.09 8.44
CA ASN A 45 1.80 -0.59 7.41
C ASN A 45 2.66 -1.56 6.58
N VAL A 46 3.86 -1.14 6.17
CA VAL A 46 4.83 -1.99 5.46
C VAL A 46 5.28 -3.15 6.34
N SER A 47 5.68 -2.87 7.58
CA SER A 47 6.19 -3.88 8.51
C SER A 47 5.16 -4.95 8.84
N THR A 48 3.86 -4.64 8.82
CA THR A 48 2.78 -5.62 9.07
C THR A 48 2.13 -6.16 7.80
N ASN A 49 2.62 -5.79 6.60
CA ASN A 49 1.96 -6.05 5.32
C ASN A 49 0.45 -5.74 5.37
N ALA A 50 0.11 -4.53 5.81
CA ALA A 50 -1.28 -4.12 5.98
C ALA A 50 -2.07 -4.25 4.67
N GLY A 51 -3.26 -4.84 4.76
CA GLY A 51 -4.20 -4.93 3.64
C GLY A 51 -5.14 -3.72 3.62
N GLY A 52 -6.36 -3.92 4.13
CA GLY A 52 -7.35 -2.86 4.27
C GLY A 52 -8.43 -2.88 3.18
N LEU A 53 -9.20 -1.80 3.13
CA LEU A 53 -10.45 -1.66 2.37
C LEU A 53 -10.23 -1.76 0.85
N HIS A 54 -9.08 -1.30 0.36
CA HIS A 54 -8.76 -1.26 -1.06
C HIS A 54 -7.91 -2.44 -1.56
N LEU A 55 -7.61 -3.42 -0.71
CA LEU A 55 -6.78 -4.59 -1.05
C LEU A 55 -7.29 -5.31 -2.31
N VAL A 56 -8.62 -5.44 -2.46
CA VAL A 56 -9.24 -6.15 -3.60
C VAL A 56 -8.93 -5.46 -4.93
N ARG A 57 -8.77 -4.12 -4.96
CA ARG A 57 -8.48 -3.36 -6.18
C ARG A 57 -6.99 -3.15 -6.41
N TYR A 58 -6.23 -2.81 -5.37
CA TYR A 58 -4.82 -2.38 -5.50
C TYR A 58 -3.81 -3.45 -5.06
N GLY A 59 -4.26 -4.56 -4.49
CA GLY A 59 -3.43 -5.68 -4.10
C GLY A 59 -2.65 -5.46 -2.80
N SER A 60 -1.70 -6.36 -2.55
CA SER A 60 -0.83 -6.33 -1.36
C SER A 60 0.29 -5.30 -1.50
N LEU A 61 0.79 -4.81 -0.36
CA LEU A 61 1.99 -3.99 -0.29
C LEU A 61 3.22 -4.64 -0.93
N HIS A 62 3.30 -5.98 -1.01
CA HIS A 62 4.35 -6.66 -1.78
C HIS A 62 4.43 -6.21 -3.25
N GLY A 63 3.30 -5.79 -3.84
CA GLY A 63 3.23 -5.26 -5.21
C GLY A 63 3.22 -3.73 -5.30
N SER A 64 2.80 -3.03 -4.25
CA SER A 64 2.74 -1.55 -4.25
C SER A 64 4.01 -0.89 -3.77
N VAL A 65 4.76 -1.50 -2.84
CA VAL A 65 6.04 -0.99 -2.36
C VAL A 65 7.10 -1.19 -3.45
N LEU A 66 7.71 -0.09 -3.88
CA LEU A 66 8.74 -0.06 -4.91
C LEU A 66 10.15 -0.24 -4.30
N GLY A 67 10.35 0.27 -3.09
CA GLY A 67 11.64 0.20 -2.40
C GLY A 67 11.52 0.63 -0.93
N ILE A 68 12.55 0.33 -0.14
CA ILE A 68 12.64 0.70 1.27
C ILE A 68 14.06 1.11 1.63
N GLU A 69 14.20 1.90 2.68
CA GLU A 69 15.45 2.02 3.43
C GLU A 69 15.20 1.38 4.80
N ALA A 70 16.13 0.55 5.27
CA ALA A 70 16.03 -0.08 6.57
C ALA A 70 17.37 -0.05 7.32
N VAL A 71 17.30 0.01 8.66
CA VAL A 71 18.45 -0.11 9.55
C VAL A 71 18.43 -1.48 10.21
N LEU A 72 19.49 -2.26 10.02
CA LEU A 72 19.64 -3.59 10.61
C LEU A 72 20.04 -3.50 12.09
N ALA A 73 20.00 -4.63 12.80
CA ALA A 73 20.29 -4.71 14.22
C ALA A 73 21.73 -4.28 14.59
N ASP A 74 22.69 -4.42 13.67
CA ASP A 74 24.08 -3.98 13.82
C ASP A 74 24.30 -2.51 13.44
N GLY A 75 23.24 -1.80 13.05
CA GLY A 75 23.28 -0.40 12.60
C GLY A 75 23.59 -0.23 11.11
N THR A 76 23.82 -1.30 10.36
CA THR A 76 24.01 -1.23 8.91
C THR A 76 22.76 -0.64 8.25
N VAL A 77 22.95 0.38 7.42
CA VAL A 77 21.88 0.97 6.61
C VAL A 77 21.80 0.19 5.30
N LEU A 78 20.68 -0.49 5.10
CA LEU A 78 20.35 -1.18 3.87
C LEU A 78 19.48 -0.26 3.00
N ASP A 79 20.09 0.33 1.97
CA ASP A 79 19.41 1.19 1.00
C ASP A 79 18.92 0.36 -0.20
N LEU A 80 17.61 0.14 -0.24
CA LEU A 80 16.88 -0.52 -1.33
C LEU A 80 15.82 0.44 -1.89
N LEU A 81 16.01 1.75 -1.75
CA LEU A 81 15.07 2.72 -2.28
C LEU A 81 15.13 2.70 -3.80
N SER A 82 13.97 2.51 -4.40
CA SER A 82 13.79 2.57 -5.85
C SER A 82 12.43 3.17 -6.14
N SER A 83 12.37 4.02 -7.17
CA SER A 83 11.13 4.52 -7.74
C SER A 83 10.77 3.79 -9.04
N LEU A 84 11.52 2.73 -9.41
CA LEU A 84 11.28 1.97 -10.62
C LEU A 84 10.10 1.02 -10.42
N ARG A 85 9.20 0.97 -11.40
CA ARG A 85 8.07 0.03 -11.41
C ARG A 85 8.51 -1.42 -11.62
N LYS A 86 9.64 -1.60 -12.31
CA LYS A 86 10.25 -2.89 -12.61
C LYS A 86 11.76 -2.77 -12.45
N ASP A 87 12.31 -3.63 -11.61
CA ASP A 87 13.75 -3.74 -11.38
C ASP A 87 14.07 -5.18 -11.01
N ASN A 88 14.89 -5.84 -11.83
CA ASN A 88 15.22 -7.26 -11.72
C ASN A 88 16.73 -7.48 -11.52
N THR A 89 17.44 -6.51 -10.94
CA THR A 89 18.89 -6.61 -10.70
C THR A 89 19.21 -7.36 -9.40
N GLY A 90 18.90 -8.66 -9.35
CA GLY A 90 19.21 -9.54 -8.22
C GLY A 90 17.99 -9.92 -7.39
N TYR A 91 18.20 -10.22 -6.11
CA TYR A 91 17.13 -10.61 -5.19
C TYR A 91 16.29 -9.42 -4.75
N ASP A 92 14.98 -9.63 -4.63
CA ASP A 92 14.05 -8.61 -4.15
C ASP A 92 14.05 -8.51 -2.62
N LEU A 93 15.18 -8.06 -2.05
CA LEU A 93 15.42 -8.05 -0.61
C LEU A 93 14.39 -7.22 0.17
N LYS A 94 13.77 -6.21 -0.45
CA LYS A 94 12.73 -5.41 0.22
C LYS A 94 11.56 -6.26 0.68
N GLN A 95 11.27 -7.35 -0.02
CA GLN A 95 10.14 -8.24 0.29
C GLN A 95 10.30 -8.93 1.63
N LEU A 96 11.54 -9.15 2.09
CA LEU A 96 11.80 -9.74 3.39
C LEU A 96 11.33 -8.83 4.53
N PHE A 97 11.33 -7.52 4.34
CA PHE A 97 10.91 -6.54 5.35
C PHE A 97 9.41 -6.23 5.32
N VAL A 98 8.75 -6.46 4.18
CA VAL A 98 7.29 -6.33 4.08
C VAL A 98 6.64 -7.49 4.84
N GLY A 99 6.03 -7.20 5.99
CA GLY A 99 5.48 -8.23 6.89
C GLY A 99 6.48 -8.79 7.90
N ALA A 100 7.68 -8.21 8.04
CA ALA A 100 8.68 -8.66 9.03
C ALA A 100 8.38 -8.23 10.47
N GLU A 101 7.44 -7.32 10.67
CA GLU A 101 7.04 -6.80 11.99
C GLU A 101 8.22 -6.21 12.80
N GLY A 102 9.22 -5.64 12.10
CA GLY A 102 10.40 -5.04 12.71
C GLY A 102 11.48 -6.03 13.19
N THR A 103 11.29 -7.34 12.97
CA THR A 103 12.22 -8.37 13.47
C THR A 103 13.52 -8.49 12.69
N LEU A 104 13.54 -8.03 11.43
CA LEU A 104 14.73 -8.06 10.55
C LEU A 104 15.45 -6.71 10.47
N GLY A 105 14.85 -5.64 10.99
CA GLY A 105 15.37 -4.28 10.93
C GLY A 105 14.25 -3.25 10.99
N PHE A 106 14.65 -1.99 11.14
CA PHE A 106 13.74 -0.86 11.25
C PHE A 106 13.63 -0.11 9.93
N VAL A 107 12.44 -0.12 9.31
CA VAL A 107 12.17 0.62 8.07
C VAL A 107 12.17 2.13 8.37
N THR A 108 13.02 2.89 7.69
CA THR A 108 13.19 4.35 7.87
C THR A 108 12.57 5.17 6.75
N ARG A 109 12.55 4.65 5.51
CA ARG A 109 11.92 5.27 4.34
C ARG A 109 11.21 4.23 3.49
N VAL A 110 10.18 4.68 2.79
CA VAL A 110 9.38 3.85 1.88
C VAL A 110 9.20 4.57 0.56
N ALA A 111 9.46 3.86 -0.53
CA ALA A 111 9.02 4.21 -1.88
C ALA A 111 7.81 3.35 -2.24
N ILE A 112 6.68 3.98 -2.56
CA ILE A 112 5.41 3.29 -2.84
C ILE A 112 4.74 3.86 -4.09
N HIS A 113 4.16 2.97 -4.89
CA HIS A 113 3.38 3.35 -6.07
C HIS A 113 1.96 3.73 -5.67
N CYS A 114 1.59 4.97 -5.95
CA CYS A 114 0.26 5.51 -5.73
C CYS A 114 -0.57 5.34 -7.02
N PRO A 115 -1.73 4.67 -6.98
CA PRO A 115 -2.65 4.64 -8.13
C PRO A 115 -3.27 6.01 -8.39
N VAL A 116 -3.71 6.21 -9.63
CA VAL A 116 -4.54 7.37 -10.01
C VAL A 116 -5.84 7.32 -9.21
N ARG A 117 -6.25 8.47 -8.66
CA ARG A 117 -7.50 8.59 -7.91
C ARG A 117 -8.68 8.41 -8.86
N PRO A 118 -9.65 7.52 -8.56
CA PRO A 118 -10.83 7.36 -9.40
C PRO A 118 -11.60 8.67 -9.54
N THR A 119 -12.04 8.99 -10.76
CA THR A 119 -12.87 10.19 -11.03
C THR A 119 -14.32 10.02 -10.59
N SER A 120 -14.76 8.79 -10.36
CA SER A 120 -16.09 8.44 -9.86
C SER A 120 -15.99 7.32 -8.83
N VAL A 121 -16.70 7.49 -7.72
CA VAL A 121 -16.80 6.51 -6.64
C VAL A 121 -18.27 6.34 -6.30
N GLN A 122 -18.75 5.10 -6.30
CA GLN A 122 -20.13 4.73 -5.95
C GLN A 122 -20.09 3.74 -4.79
N VAL A 123 -20.99 3.90 -3.82
CA VAL A 123 -21.11 3.00 -2.66
C VAL A 123 -22.54 2.48 -2.61
N ALA A 124 -22.70 1.16 -2.57
CA ALA A 124 -23.97 0.48 -2.40
C ALA A 124 -23.96 -0.34 -1.11
N VAL A 125 -25.04 -0.25 -0.33
CA VAL A 125 -25.28 -1.09 0.85
C VAL A 125 -26.41 -2.05 0.52
N VAL A 126 -26.14 -3.35 0.54
CA VAL A 126 -27.09 -4.40 0.14
C VAL A 126 -27.33 -5.32 1.32
N ALA A 127 -28.60 -5.49 1.71
CA ALA A 127 -29.00 -6.48 2.69
C ALA A 127 -29.20 -7.85 2.00
N CYS A 128 -28.71 -8.92 2.61
CA CYS A 128 -28.94 -10.29 2.16
C CYS A 128 -29.58 -11.09 3.28
N GLU A 129 -30.67 -11.80 2.98
CA GLU A 129 -31.40 -12.61 3.97
C GLU A 129 -30.62 -13.85 4.42
N THR A 130 -29.67 -14.31 3.59
CA THR A 130 -28.85 -15.49 3.87
C THR A 130 -27.38 -15.25 3.54
N PHE A 131 -26.50 -16.00 4.20
CA PHE A 131 -25.07 -16.01 3.88
C PHE A 131 -24.77 -16.51 2.46
N GLY A 132 -25.59 -17.43 1.93
CA GLY A 132 -25.47 -17.89 0.53
C GLY A 132 -25.77 -16.77 -0.48
N GLY A 133 -26.77 -15.93 -0.19
CA GLY A 133 -27.07 -14.73 -0.98
C GLY A 133 -25.91 -13.73 -0.95
N LEU A 134 -25.31 -13.50 0.23
CA LEU A 134 -24.13 -12.65 0.38
C LEU A 134 -22.95 -13.11 -0.47
N LEU A 135 -22.64 -14.42 -0.48
CA LEU A 135 -21.55 -14.97 -1.30
C LEU A 135 -21.80 -14.78 -2.80
N THR A 136 -23.05 -14.91 -3.24
CA THR A 136 -23.44 -14.68 -4.64
C THR A 136 -23.25 -13.22 -5.02
N ALA A 137 -23.75 -12.30 -4.20
CA ALA A 137 -23.59 -10.86 -4.40
C ALA A 137 -22.09 -10.46 -4.43
N ALA A 138 -21.28 -10.98 -3.51
CA ALA A 138 -19.84 -10.71 -3.47
C ALA A 138 -19.11 -11.22 -4.74
N ARG A 139 -19.49 -12.40 -5.26
CA ARG A 139 -18.93 -12.92 -6.52
C ARG A 139 -19.31 -12.05 -7.71
N MET A 140 -20.58 -11.61 -7.80
CA MET A 140 -21.03 -10.71 -8.87
C MET A 140 -20.31 -9.36 -8.81
N ALA A 141 -20.18 -8.78 -7.61
CA ALA A 141 -19.47 -7.53 -7.41
C ALA A 141 -17.99 -7.65 -7.82
N ARG A 142 -17.32 -8.75 -7.47
CA ARG A 142 -15.94 -9.01 -7.89
C ARG A 142 -15.80 -9.20 -9.40
N GLY A 143 -16.75 -9.85 -10.05
CA GLY A 143 -16.74 -10.00 -11.51
C GLY A 143 -16.92 -8.68 -12.28
N GLY A 144 -17.55 -7.68 -11.65
CA GLY A 144 -17.68 -6.33 -12.19
C GLY A 144 -16.45 -5.44 -11.98
N LEU A 145 -15.48 -5.87 -11.17
CA LEU A 145 -14.18 -5.21 -11.01
C LEU A 145 -13.26 -5.60 -12.18
N CYS A 146 -13.63 -5.28 -13.42
CA CYS A 146 -12.72 -5.40 -14.55
C CYS A 146 -11.89 -4.10 -14.69
N GLU A 147 -10.56 -4.29 -14.62
CA GLU A 147 -9.38 -3.39 -14.74
C GLU A 147 -9.45 -1.95 -14.18
#